data_AF-A0A7Y2I2P9-F1
#
_entry.id   AF-A0A7Y2I2P9-F1
#
_cell.length_a   1.000
_cell.length_b   1.000
_cell.length_c   1.000
_cell.angle_alpha   90.00
_cell.angle_beta   90.00
_cell.angle_gamma   90.00
#
_symmetry.space_group_name_H-M   'P 1'
#
loop_
_entity.id
_entity.type
_entity.pdbx_description
1 polymer ?
#
loop_
_entity_poly.entity_id
_entity_poly.type
_entity_poly.pdbx_seq_one_letter_code
_entity_poly.pdbx_strand_id
1 'polypeptide(L)'
;VHGPGHISIGFSTAVFAMIGLLSAHQIIEHKRGFGIRMLVPLMAGAGLLAMLGSSGVRTDLGAHLFGLVGGLALGIMFGLLPTDRLKTSSFVQTGCLLMTIFIVLVCWNTALAL
;
A
#
# COMPACT_ATOMS: atom_id res chain seq x y z
N VAL A 1 13.34 16.99 -20.37
CA VAL A 1 13.20 15.71 -21.11
C VAL A 1 14.08 14.70 -20.40
N HIS A 2 13.48 13.79 -19.61
CA HIS A 2 14.22 12.77 -18.86
C HIS A 2 14.67 11.67 -19.83
N GLY A 3 15.96 11.29 -19.78
CA GLY A 3 16.56 10.27 -20.66
C GLY A 3 16.11 8.84 -20.34
N PRO A 4 16.42 7.87 -21.23
CA PRO A 4 16.02 6.47 -21.08
C PRO A 4 16.78 5.85 -19.89
N GLY A 5 16.09 5.66 -18.76
CA GLY A 5 16.72 5.12 -17.54
C GLY A 5 15.81 4.95 -16.32
N HIS A 6 14.55 5.38 -16.37
CA HIS A 6 13.59 5.17 -15.28
C HIS A 6 12.64 4.02 -15.60
N ILE A 7 13.13 2.79 -15.53
CA ILE A 7 12.36 1.55 -15.70
C ILE A 7 11.36 1.27 -14.56
N SER A 8 11.40 2.03 -13.46
CA SER A 8 10.33 2.07 -12.46
C SER A 8 10.28 3.43 -11.76
N ILE A 9 9.18 4.16 -11.95
CA ILE A 9 8.98 5.52 -11.43
C ILE A 9 8.33 5.52 -10.03
N GLY A 10 7.85 4.37 -9.53
CA GLY A 10 7.13 4.35 -8.25
C GLY A 10 6.69 3.00 -7.68
N PHE A 11 7.30 1.87 -8.09
CA PHE A 11 6.94 0.57 -7.52
C PHE A 11 7.14 0.53 -6.00
N SER A 12 8.30 0.99 -5.51
CA SER A 12 8.59 0.99 -4.08
C SER A 12 7.66 1.94 -3.31
N THR A 13 7.32 3.10 -3.88
CA THR A 13 6.29 4.00 -3.34
C THR A 13 4.95 3.30 -3.18
N ALA A 14 4.52 2.52 -4.17
CA ALA A 14 3.28 1.75 -4.12
C ALA A 14 3.33 0.64 -3.04
N VAL A 15 4.47 -0.03 -2.88
CA VAL A 15 4.67 -1.02 -1.80
C VAL A 15 4.53 -0.35 -0.43
N PHE A 16 5.16 0.81 -0.21
CA PHE A 16 5.02 1.52 1.06
C PHE A 16 3.61 2.06 1.28
N ALA A 17 2.91 2.50 0.24
CA ALA A 17 1.50 2.85 0.32
C ALA A 17 0.62 1.66 0.75
N MET A 18 0.87 0.46 0.21
CA MET A 18 0.17 -0.74 0.67
C MET A 18 0.46 -1.06 2.14
N ILE A 19 1.71 -0.94 2.59
CA ILE A 19 2.08 -1.14 4.00
C ILE A 19 1.31 -0.16 4.89
N GLY A 20 1.30 1.12 4.55
CA GLY A 20 0.59 2.15 5.30
C GLY A 20 -0.92 1.89 5.40
N LEU A 21 -1.53 1.49 4.27
CA LEU A 21 -2.94 1.14 4.21
C LEU A 21 -3.27 -0.05 5.12
N LEU A 22 -2.45 -1.09 5.12
CA LEU A 22 -2.62 -2.26 5.99
C LEU A 22 -2.41 -1.92 7.47
N SER A 23 -1.46 -1.04 7.79
CA SER A 23 -1.28 -0.51 9.15
C SER A 23 -2.54 0.19 9.64
N ALA A 24 -3.15 1.06 8.82
CA ALA A 24 -4.42 1.71 9.15
C ALA A 24 -5.58 0.72 9.30
N HIS A 25 -5.71 -0.23 8.35
CA HIS A 25 -6.74 -1.26 8.38
C HIS A 25 -6.69 -2.09 9.68
N GLN A 26 -5.48 -2.48 10.11
CA GLN A 26 -5.30 -3.21 11.37
C GLN A 26 -5.68 -2.39 12.60
N ILE A 27 -5.47 -1.07 12.60
CA ILE A 27 -5.88 -0.20 13.71
C ILE A 27 -7.40 -0.15 13.82
N ILE A 28 -8.09 -0.03 12.69
CA ILE A 28 -9.54 0.19 12.62
C ILE A 28 -10.32 -1.10 12.89
N GLU A 29 -9.97 -2.19 12.21
CA GLU A 29 -10.69 -3.47 12.35
C GLU A 29 -10.49 -4.09 13.73
N HIS A 30 -9.25 -4.12 14.22
CA HIS A 30 -8.93 -4.94 15.40
C HIS A 30 -9.09 -4.22 16.73
N LYS A 31 -9.77 -3.05 16.77
CA LYS A 31 -10.08 -2.20 17.94
C LYS A 31 -9.18 -2.47 19.16
N ARG A 32 -7.86 -2.47 18.92
CA ARG A 32 -6.88 -2.81 19.96
C ARG A 32 -7.02 -1.70 20.98
N GLY A 33 -7.43 -2.04 22.20
CA GLY A 33 -7.81 -1.05 23.23
C GLY A 33 -6.83 0.12 23.32
N PHE A 34 -7.34 1.28 23.74
CA PHE A 34 -6.57 2.53 23.79
C PHE A 34 -5.23 2.34 24.51
N GLY A 35 -4.13 2.70 23.83
CA GLY A 35 -2.77 2.61 24.37
C GLY A 35 -1.74 2.16 23.33
N ILE A 36 -0.56 1.74 23.80
CA ILE A 36 0.59 1.36 22.94
C ILE A 36 0.27 0.28 21.91
N ARG A 37 -0.72 -0.59 22.20
CA ARG A 37 -1.17 -1.66 21.31
C ARG A 37 -1.80 -1.13 20.01
N MET A 38 -2.38 0.07 20.04
CA MET A 38 -2.91 0.75 18.86
C MET A 38 -1.78 1.25 17.94
N LEU A 39 -0.60 1.55 18.51
CA LEU A 39 0.56 2.00 17.74
C LEU A 39 1.35 0.84 17.12
N VAL A 40 1.13 -0.42 17.56
CA VAL A 40 1.85 -1.59 17.05
C VAL A 40 1.82 -1.70 15.51
N PRO A 41 0.68 -1.54 14.81
CA PRO A 41 0.66 -1.60 13.35
C PRO A 41 1.42 -0.45 12.69
N LEU A 42 1.44 0.73 13.31
CA LEU A 42 2.21 1.88 12.83
C LEU A 42 3.71 1.66 13.01
N MET A 43 4.12 1.14 14.18
CA MET A 43 5.51 0.77 14.47
C MET A 43 5.99 -0.35 13.56
N ALA A 44 5.14 -1.33 13.23
CA ALA A 44 5.45 -2.36 12.25
C ALA A 44 5.66 -1.77 10.85
N GLY A 45 4.80 -0.85 10.41
CA GLY A 45 4.96 -0.14 9.14
C GLY A 45 6.25 0.69 9.08
N ALA A 46 6.57 1.41 10.16
CA ALA A 46 7.82 2.16 10.30
C ALA A 46 9.05 1.24 10.34
N GLY A 47 8.95 0.08 11.00
CA GLY A 47 9.99 -0.95 11.02
C GLY A 47 10.27 -1.50 9.61
N LEU A 48 9.22 -1.76 8.83
CA LEU A 48 9.36 -2.16 7.42
C LEU A 48 9.98 -1.06 6.56
N LEU A 49 9.64 0.22 6.80
CA LEU A 49 10.30 1.37 6.16
C LEU A 49 11.80 1.42 6.48
N ALA A 50 12.17 1.19 7.74
CA ALA A 50 13.57 1.15 8.15
C ALA A 50 14.32 -0.08 7.59
N MET A 51 13.69 -1.25 7.50
CA MET A 51 14.34 -2.45 6.99
C MET A 51 14.48 -2.45 5.47
N LEU A 52 13.42 -2.07 4.75
CA LEU A 52 13.33 -2.18 3.29
C LEU A 52 13.61 -0.86 2.58
N GLY A 53 13.28 0.25 3.22
CA GLY A 53 13.18 1.56 2.58
C GLY A 53 14.39 2.49 2.79
N SER A 54 15.32 2.15 3.68
CA SER A 54 16.48 3.00 4.00
C SER A 54 17.83 2.48 3.48
N SER A 55 17.83 1.38 2.72
CA SER A 55 19.06 0.77 2.19
C SER A 55 19.32 1.21 0.74
N GLY A 56 20.54 1.65 0.42
CA GLY A 56 21.00 1.93 -0.95
C GLY A 56 21.50 3.37 -1.21
N VAL A 57 22.53 3.52 -2.05
CA VAL A 57 23.25 4.79 -2.35
C VAL A 57 22.38 5.84 -3.06
N ARG A 58 21.22 5.45 -3.64
CA ARG A 58 20.28 6.30 -4.39
C ARG A 58 18.83 6.00 -4.04
N THR A 59 18.56 5.64 -2.79
CA THR A 59 17.20 5.30 -2.34
C THR A 59 16.43 6.56 -1.99
N ASP A 60 15.30 6.77 -2.66
CA ASP A 60 14.40 7.89 -2.38
C ASP A 60 13.58 7.60 -1.13
N LEU A 61 14.17 7.88 0.02
CA LEU A 61 13.53 7.71 1.32
C LEU A 61 12.28 8.59 1.45
N GLY A 62 12.27 9.75 0.79
CA GLY A 62 11.10 10.64 0.75
C GLY A 62 9.92 9.94 0.08
N ALA A 63 10.13 9.38 -1.11
CA ALA A 63 9.09 8.63 -1.82
C ALA A 63 8.54 7.46 -1.00
N HIS A 64 9.40 6.74 -0.28
CA HIS A 64 8.97 5.65 0.60
C HIS A 64 8.14 6.14 1.80
N LEU A 65 8.58 7.20 2.47
CA LEU A 65 7.87 7.79 3.60
C LEU A 65 6.51 8.36 3.17
N PHE A 66 6.46 9.13 2.08
CA PHE A 66 5.21 9.68 1.56
C PHE A 66 4.28 8.60 1.01
N GLY A 67 4.83 7.53 0.42
CA GLY A 67 4.07 6.33 0.10
C GLY A 67 3.39 5.77 1.34
N LEU A 68 4.16 5.51 2.41
CA LEU A 68 3.65 5.00 3.68
C LEU A 68 2.55 5.89 4.27
N VAL A 69 2.80 7.20 4.37
CA VAL A 69 1.83 8.17 4.93
C VAL A 69 0.58 8.28 4.07
N GLY A 70 0.72 8.34 2.74
CA GLY A 70 -0.41 8.38 1.82
C GLY A 70 -1.27 7.13 1.91
N GLY A 71 -0.63 5.96 1.98
CA GLY A 71 -1.28 4.69 2.24
C GLY A 71 -2.06 4.66 3.55
N LEU A 72 -1.43 5.13 4.63
CA LEU A 72 -2.06 5.23 5.95
C LEU A 72 -3.30 6.13 5.91
N ALA A 73 -3.21 7.30 5.28
CA ALA A 73 -4.33 8.22 5.14
C ALA A 73 -5.49 7.58 4.34
N LEU A 74 -5.19 6.92 3.23
CA LEU A 74 -6.20 6.20 2.44
C LEU A 74 -6.84 5.06 3.24
N GLY A 75 -6.05 4.25 3.95
CA GLY A 75 -6.56 3.18 4.78
C GLY A 75 -7.47 3.67 5.92
N ILE A 76 -7.14 4.81 6.52
CA ILE A 76 -8.02 5.47 7.51
C ILE A 76 -9.31 5.93 6.84
N MET A 77 -9.23 6.63 5.71
CA MET A 77 -10.39 7.11 4.97
C MET A 77 -11.34 5.97 4.58
N PHE A 78 -10.81 4.87 4.03
CA PHE A 78 -11.61 3.70 3.68
C PHE A 78 -12.14 2.92 4.89
N GLY A 79 -11.39 2.86 5.99
CA GLY A 79 -11.83 2.20 7.20
C GLY A 79 -12.92 2.96 7.97
N LEU A 80 -13.00 4.28 7.81
CA LEU A 80 -14.06 5.12 8.41
C LEU A 80 -15.35 5.14 7.57
N LEU A 81 -15.27 4.79 6.28
CA LEU A 81 -16.46 4.66 5.43
C LEU A 81 -17.24 3.39 5.80
N PRO A 82 -18.60 3.43 5.85
CA PRO A 82 -19.45 2.29 6.18
C PRO A 82 -19.45 1.27 5.03
N THR A 83 -18.38 0.48 4.94
CA THR A 83 -18.11 -0.43 3.83
C THR A 83 -18.41 -1.90 4.18
N ASP A 84 -19.02 -2.17 5.33
CA ASP A 84 -19.27 -3.53 5.85
C ASP A 84 -20.06 -4.41 4.86
N ARG A 85 -21.01 -3.82 4.13
CA ARG A 85 -21.74 -4.54 3.06
C ARG A 85 -20.89 -4.84 1.83
N LEU A 86 -19.95 -3.96 1.49
CA LEU A 86 -19.02 -4.15 0.37
C LEU A 86 -17.99 -5.23 0.71
N LYS A 87 -17.48 -5.20 1.96
CA LYS A 87 -16.51 -6.17 2.48
C LYS A 87 -17.07 -7.59 2.54
N THR A 88 -18.37 -7.76 2.78
CA THR A 88 -19.00 -9.09 2.94
C THR A 88 -19.58 -9.66 1.63
N SER A 89 -19.69 -8.84 0.59
CA SER A 89 -20.23 -9.28 -0.70
C SER A 89 -19.19 -10.05 -1.53
N SER A 90 -19.40 -11.36 -1.69
CA SER A 90 -18.54 -12.23 -2.52
C SER A 90 -18.45 -11.75 -3.97
N PHE A 91 -19.53 -11.15 -4.51
CA PHE A 91 -19.54 -10.60 -5.86
C PHE A 91 -18.55 -9.43 -6.01
N VAL A 92 -18.54 -8.51 -5.05
CA VAL A 92 -17.64 -7.34 -5.07
C VAL A 92 -16.19 -7.79 -4.90
N GLN A 93 -15.92 -8.72 -3.97
CA GLN A 93 -14.58 -9.27 -3.77
C GLN A 93 -14.05 -9.97 -5.04
N THR A 94 -14.89 -10.81 -5.66
CA THR A 94 -14.53 -11.51 -6.90
C THR A 94 -14.29 -10.51 -8.04
N GLY A 95 -15.13 -9.48 -8.16
CA GLY A 95 -14.93 -8.39 -9.13
C GLY A 95 -13.60 -7.67 -8.94
N CYS A 96 -13.26 -7.28 -7.71
CA CYS A 96 -11.97 -6.65 -7.39
C CYS A 96 -10.78 -7.57 -7.67
N LEU A 97 -10.90 -8.88 -7.37
CA LEU A 97 -9.86 -9.87 -7.66
C LEU A 97 -9.62 -9.99 -9.16
N LEU A 98 -10.70 -10.18 -9.94
CA LEU A 98 -10.62 -10.30 -11.40
C LEU A 98 -10.05 -9.03 -12.03
N MET A 99 -10.47 -7.85 -11.56
CA MET A 99 -9.93 -6.57 -11.99
C MET A 99 -8.42 -6.47 -11.71
N THR A 100 -7.99 -6.89 -10.52
CA THR A 100 -6.56 -6.88 -10.15
C THR A 100 -5.75 -7.82 -11.03
N ILE A 101 -6.22 -9.05 -11.25
CA ILE A 101 -5.58 -10.02 -12.14
C ILE A 101 -5.49 -9.46 -13.55
N PHE A 102 -6.57 -8.88 -14.05
CA PHE A 102 -6.62 -8.27 -15.38
C PHE A 102 -5.58 -7.15 -15.52
N ILE A 103 -5.50 -6.23 -14.56
CA ILE A 103 -4.51 -5.14 -14.56
C ILE A 103 -3.08 -5.71 -14.60
N VAL A 104 -2.77 -6.70 -13.75
CA VAL A 104 -1.44 -7.32 -13.72
C VAL A 104 -1.09 -7.98 -15.05
N LEU A 105 -2.02 -8.73 -15.65
CA LEU A 105 -1.82 -9.38 -16.95
C LEU A 105 -1.60 -8.36 -18.07
N VAL A 106 -2.38 -7.28 -18.09
CA VAL A 106 -2.22 -6.20 -19.07
C VAL A 106 -0.86 -5.54 -18.90
N CYS A 107 -0.48 -5.14 -17.69
CA CYS A 107 0.83 -4.54 -17.42
C CYS A 107 1.98 -5.46 -17.83
N TRP A 108 1.88 -6.75 -17.52
CA TRP A 108 2.89 -7.75 -17.88
C TRP A 108 3.02 -7.90 -19.41
N ASN A 109 1.90 -8.02 -20.11
CA ASN A 109 1.91 -8.18 -21.56
C ASN A 109 2.43 -6.92 -22.26
N THR A 110 2.08 -5.72 -21.76
CA THR A 110 2.65 -4.47 -22.29
C THR A 110 4.15 -4.37 -22.06
N ALA A 111 4.66 -4.88 -20.93
CA ALA A 111 6.09 -4.87 -20.63
C ALA A 111 6.88 -5.85 -21.52
N LEU A 112 6.29 -6.98 -21.92
CA LEU A 112 6.91 -7.93 -22.85
C LEU A 112 6.84 -7.47 -24.32
N ALA A 113 5.87 -6.61 -24.66
CA ALA A 113 5.68 -6.09 -26.01
C ALA A 113 6.51 -4.84 -26.32
N LEU A 114 7.13 -4.24 -25.30
CA LEU A 114 8.09 -3.12 -25.38
C LEU A 114 9.52 -3.64 -25.57
#